data_AF-A0A7W5BEB8-F1
#
_entry.id   AF-A0A7W5BEB8-F1
#
_cell.length_a   1.000
_cell.length_b   1.000
_cell.length_c   1.000
_cell.angle_alpha   90.00
_cell.angle_beta   90.00
_cell.angle_gamma   90.00
#
_symmetry.space_group_name_H-M   'P 1'
#
loop_
_entity.id
_entity.type
_entity.pdbx_description
1 polymer ?
#
loop_
_entity_poly.entity_id
_entity_poly.type
_entity_poly.pdbx_seq_one_letter_code
_entity_poly.pdbx_strand_id
1 'polypeptide(L)'
;MSCINEFLSSARELGLSCSVLDPEPSRQFIAEVIGKFKPERMAGHLAIGHNSIAIPLEPNEFTYSCHLDAAPAYVFFEQRGADKDRVLILHNGKNLAKIFENAFGMDILCPTNRKATFWR
;
A
#
# COMPACT_ATOMS: atom_id res chain seq x y z
N MET A 1 -1.04 15.58 7.82
CA MET A 1 -1.90 15.35 6.64
C MET A 1 -2.17 13.84 6.59
N SER A 2 -3.38 13.39 6.23
CA SER A 2 -3.70 11.94 6.17
C SER A 2 -3.39 11.43 4.76
N CYS A 3 -2.47 10.48 4.67
CA CYS A 3 -2.08 9.79 3.45
C CYS A 3 -3.28 9.09 2.80
N ILE A 4 -4.19 8.54 3.62
CA ILE A 4 -5.42 7.92 3.10
C ILE A 4 -6.33 8.95 2.43
N ASN A 5 -6.47 10.13 3.00
CA ASN A 5 -7.32 11.16 2.39
C ASN A 5 -6.76 11.64 1.05
N GLU A 6 -5.43 11.78 0.95
CA GLU A 6 -4.75 12.09 -0.31
C GLU A 6 -4.92 10.98 -1.35
N PHE A 7 -4.77 9.71 -0.94
CA PHE A 7 -5.04 8.56 -1.80
C PHE A 7 -6.46 8.59 -2.35
N LEU A 8 -7.46 8.81 -1.48
CA LEU A 8 -8.87 8.85 -1.86
C LEU A 8 -9.18 10.02 -2.79
N SER A 9 -8.51 11.17 -2.61
CA SER A 9 -8.62 12.31 -3.53
C SER A 9 -8.09 11.95 -4.91
N SER A 10 -6.87 11.42 -4.97
CA SER A 10 -6.22 10.99 -6.22
C SER A 10 -7.01 9.91 -6.94
N ALA A 11 -7.51 8.91 -6.20
CA ALA A 11 -8.37 7.87 -6.78
C ALA A 11 -9.65 8.46 -7.39
N ARG A 12 -10.27 9.43 -6.72
CA ARG A 12 -11.48 10.10 -7.21
C ARG A 12 -11.21 10.91 -8.48
N GLU A 13 -10.11 11.68 -8.51
CA GLU A 13 -9.69 12.46 -9.68
C GLU A 13 -9.43 11.58 -10.90
N LEU A 14 -8.85 10.40 -10.68
CA LEU A 14 -8.55 9.42 -11.72
C LEU A 14 -9.73 8.51 -12.08
N GLY A 15 -10.90 8.67 -11.43
CA GLY A 15 -12.07 7.82 -11.67
C GLY A 15 -11.88 6.36 -11.23
N LEU A 16 -11.00 6.11 -10.26
CA LEU A 16 -10.65 4.77 -9.77
C LEU A 16 -11.54 4.36 -8.59
N SER A 17 -11.88 3.07 -8.55
CA SER A 17 -12.68 2.51 -7.48
C SER A 17 -11.80 2.11 -6.28
N CYS A 18 -12.09 2.72 -5.13
CA CYS A 18 -11.43 2.44 -3.86
C CYS A 18 -12.40 2.49 -2.68
N SER A 19 -12.07 1.77 -1.62
CA SER A 19 -12.83 1.74 -0.36
C SER A 19 -11.89 1.65 0.84
N VAL A 20 -12.39 1.92 2.05
CA VAL A 20 -11.64 1.76 3.30
C VAL A 20 -12.29 0.62 4.08
N LEU A 21 -11.47 -0.30 4.58
CA LEU A 21 -11.95 -1.37 5.45
C LEU A 21 -12.44 -0.83 6.79
N ASP A 22 -13.39 -1.55 7.39
CA ASP A 22 -13.82 -1.26 8.75
C ASP A 22 -12.64 -1.37 9.76
N PRO A 23 -12.73 -0.69 10.92
CA PRO A 23 -11.61 -0.61 11.87
C PRO A 23 -11.15 -1.96 12.45
N GLU A 24 -12.05 -2.90 12.72
CA GLU A 24 -11.69 -4.24 13.23
C GLU A 24 -10.98 -5.08 12.14
N PRO A 25 -11.56 -5.28 10.94
CA PRO A 25 -10.86 -5.96 9.84
C PRO A 25 -9.53 -5.33 9.46
N SER A 26 -9.42 -4.01 9.51
CA SER A 26 -8.15 -3.30 9.22
C SER A 26 -7.05 -3.69 10.20
N ARG A 27 -7.35 -3.70 11.50
CA ARG A 27 -6.40 -4.09 12.56
C ARG A 27 -5.97 -5.53 12.42
N GLN A 28 -6.92 -6.44 12.16
CA GLN A 28 -6.63 -7.84 11.96
C GLN A 28 -5.71 -8.04 10.75
N PHE A 29 -6.03 -7.42 9.61
CA PHE A 29 -5.21 -7.50 8.40
C PHE A 29 -3.78 -7.00 8.64
N ILE A 30 -3.64 -5.84 9.27
CA ILE A 30 -2.33 -5.26 9.58
C ILE A 30 -1.54 -6.22 10.49
N ALA A 31 -2.16 -6.76 11.54
CA ALA A 31 -1.53 -7.72 12.44
C ALA A 31 -1.08 -9.00 11.71
N GLU A 32 -1.90 -9.53 10.80
CA GLU A 32 -1.56 -10.69 9.97
C GLU A 32 -0.37 -10.41 9.05
N VAL A 33 -0.35 -9.26 8.38
CA VAL A 33 0.76 -8.84 7.50
C VAL A 33 2.04 -8.65 8.31
N ILE A 34 1.98 -7.95 9.45
CA ILE A 34 3.13 -7.77 10.34
C ILE A 34 3.64 -9.12 10.85
N GLY A 35 2.75 -10.00 11.30
CA GLY A 35 3.12 -11.33 11.81
C GLY A 35 3.76 -12.21 10.74
N LYS A 36 3.23 -12.16 9.51
CA LYS A 36 3.72 -12.94 8.37
C LYS A 36 5.08 -12.46 7.88
N PHE A 37 5.24 -11.15 7.73
CA PHE A 37 6.41 -10.59 7.06
C PHE A 37 7.47 -10.01 8.01
N LYS A 38 7.14 -9.83 9.29
CA LYS A 38 8.04 -9.40 10.36
C LYS A 38 8.90 -8.19 9.93
N PRO A 39 8.28 -7.05 9.61
CA PRO A 39 9.02 -5.86 9.20
C PRO A 39 10.02 -5.42 10.27
N GLU A 40 11.20 -5.00 9.85
CA GLU A 40 12.27 -4.52 10.74
C GLU A 40 11.91 -3.18 11.40
N ARG A 41 11.04 -2.41 10.75
CA ARG A 41 10.57 -1.09 11.22
C ARG A 41 9.08 -0.94 10.96
N MET A 42 8.39 -0.36 11.93
CA MET A 42 6.94 -0.10 11.93
C MET A 42 6.59 1.40 11.80
N ALA A 43 7.62 2.26 11.64
CA ALA A 43 7.50 3.71 11.59
C ALA A 43 8.55 4.30 10.63
N GLY A 44 8.20 5.40 9.96
CA GLY A 44 8.92 5.86 8.76
C GLY A 44 8.76 4.86 7.60
N HIS A 45 9.78 4.71 6.75
CA HIS A 45 9.78 3.67 5.72
C HIS A 45 9.67 2.29 6.38
N LEU A 46 8.48 1.67 6.28
CA LEU A 46 8.30 0.26 6.60
C LEU A 46 9.33 -0.53 5.78
N ALA A 47 9.95 -1.54 6.36
CA ALA A 47 10.93 -2.37 5.67
C ALA A 47 10.69 -3.84 6.02
N ILE A 48 10.33 -4.67 5.05
CA ILE A 48 10.38 -6.13 5.19
C ILE A 48 11.76 -6.60 4.76
N GLY A 49 12.49 -7.22 5.70
CA GLY A 49 13.80 -7.82 5.40
C GLY A 49 13.74 -9.28 4.93
N HIS A 50 12.62 -10.01 5.10
CA HIS A 50 12.59 -11.47 4.92
C HIS A 50 11.48 -11.93 3.96
N ASN A 51 11.82 -12.84 3.02
CA ASN A 51 10.91 -13.46 2.03
C ASN A 51 10.15 -12.48 1.10
N SER A 52 10.74 -11.32 0.81
CA SER A 52 10.24 -10.34 -0.16
C SER A 52 11.05 -10.40 -1.45
N ILE A 53 10.42 -10.02 -2.57
CA ILE A 53 11.14 -9.69 -3.79
C ILE A 53 11.36 -8.18 -3.74
N ALA A 54 12.61 -7.77 -3.57
CA ALA A 54 13.00 -6.37 -3.69
C ALA A 54 13.13 -6.04 -5.18
N ILE A 55 12.45 -4.99 -5.62
CA ILE A 55 12.46 -4.53 -7.00
C ILE A 55 13.09 -3.14 -7.00
N PRO A 56 14.08 -2.86 -7.88
CA PRO A 56 14.70 -1.54 -7.96
C PRO A 56 13.66 -0.45 -8.25
N LEU A 57 13.69 0.62 -7.46
CA LEU A 57 12.75 1.74 -7.54
C LEU A 57 12.93 2.52 -8.85
N GLU A 58 14.15 3.00 -9.14
CA GLU A 58 14.42 3.93 -10.25
C GLU A 58 13.93 3.49 -11.65
N PRO A 59 13.94 2.20 -12.06
CA PRO A 59 13.32 1.80 -13.32
C PRO A 59 11.82 1.46 -13.23
N ASN A 60 11.26 1.28 -12.03
CA ASN A 60 9.91 0.71 -11.84
C ASN A 60 8.95 1.57 -11.00
N GLU A 61 9.38 2.74 -10.55
CA GLU A 61 8.71 3.63 -9.58
C GLU A 61 7.24 3.89 -9.93
N PHE A 62 6.91 3.93 -11.23
CA PHE A 62 5.55 4.16 -11.74
C PHE A 62 5.04 3.12 -12.75
N THR A 63 5.78 2.02 -12.95
CA THR A 63 5.40 1.00 -13.95
C THR A 63 5.14 -0.35 -13.33
N TYR A 64 5.65 -0.62 -12.12
CA TYR A 64 5.54 -1.94 -11.53
C TYR A 64 4.08 -2.39 -11.36
N SER A 65 3.22 -1.50 -10.86
CA SER A 65 1.84 -1.89 -10.56
C SER A 65 1.12 -2.41 -11.82
N CYS A 66 1.49 -1.94 -13.02
CA CYS A 66 0.94 -2.41 -14.29
C CYS A 66 1.17 -3.91 -14.52
N HIS A 67 2.18 -4.50 -13.88
CA HIS A 67 2.52 -5.92 -13.92
C HIS A 67 1.81 -6.76 -12.84
N LEU A 68 1.12 -6.13 -11.87
CA LEU A 68 0.29 -6.86 -10.91
C LEU A 68 -0.92 -7.48 -11.61
N ASP A 69 -1.49 -8.52 -11.00
CA ASP A 69 -2.79 -9.03 -11.44
C ASP A 69 -3.86 -7.93 -11.30
N ALA A 70 -4.91 -7.99 -12.13
CA ALA A 70 -6.08 -7.13 -12.01
C ALA A 70 -6.95 -7.56 -10.81
N ALA A 71 -6.37 -7.47 -9.62
CA ALA A 71 -6.93 -7.89 -8.35
C ALA A 71 -6.86 -6.73 -7.34
N PRO A 72 -7.65 -6.77 -6.26
CA PRO A 72 -7.59 -5.74 -5.24
C PRO A 72 -6.20 -5.64 -4.59
N ALA A 73 -5.71 -4.42 -4.44
CA ALA A 73 -4.53 -4.09 -3.67
C ALA A 73 -4.95 -3.53 -2.30
N TYR A 74 -4.36 -4.06 -1.24
CA TYR A 74 -4.56 -3.59 0.13
C TYR A 74 -3.40 -2.68 0.50
N VAL A 75 -3.71 -1.52 1.04
CA VAL A 75 -2.76 -0.42 1.24
C VAL A 75 -2.88 0.05 2.68
N PHE A 76 -1.78 0.06 3.42
CA PHE A 76 -1.70 0.71 4.72
C PHE A 76 -0.35 1.42 4.89
N PHE A 77 -0.36 2.42 5.76
CA PHE A 77 0.77 3.33 5.99
C PHE A 77 1.49 3.02 7.30
N GLU A 78 2.42 3.88 7.71
CA GLU A 78 3.08 3.72 9.00
C GLU A 78 2.08 3.70 10.17
N GLN A 79 2.41 2.95 11.22
CA GLN A 79 1.46 2.66 12.31
C GLN A 79 1.61 3.61 13.53
N ARG A 80 2.30 4.75 13.35
CA ARG A 80 2.45 5.79 14.37
C ARG A 80 1.70 7.09 14.04
N GLY A 81 1.21 7.23 12.79
CA GLY A 81 0.57 8.43 12.29
C GLY A 81 -0.97 8.43 12.39
N ALA A 82 -1.58 9.43 11.75
CA ALA A 82 -3.04 9.61 11.71
C ALA A 82 -3.78 8.46 10.98
N ASP A 83 -3.07 7.68 10.16
CA ASP A 83 -3.61 6.57 9.38
C ASP A 83 -3.32 5.19 10.00
N LYS A 84 -2.92 5.15 11.29
CA LYS A 84 -2.79 3.88 12.02
C LYS A 84 -4.09 3.09 11.94
N ASP A 85 -3.97 1.76 11.92
CA ASP A 85 -5.12 0.85 11.94
C ASP A 85 -6.12 1.03 10.78
N ARG A 86 -5.74 1.71 9.70
CA ARG A 86 -6.59 1.92 8.53
C ARG A 86 -6.00 1.20 7.32
N VAL A 87 -6.85 0.47 6.61
CA VAL A 87 -6.49 -0.21 5.36
C VAL A 87 -7.40 0.29 4.25
N LEU A 88 -6.78 0.74 3.17
CA LEU A 88 -7.44 1.10 1.93
C LEU A 88 -7.41 -0.09 0.96
N ILE A 89 -8.50 -0.26 0.23
CA ILE A 89 -8.62 -1.23 -0.85
C ILE A 89 -8.70 -0.45 -2.16
N LEU A 90 -7.72 -0.64 -3.04
CA LEU A 90 -7.81 -0.26 -4.44
C LEU A 90 -8.30 -1.48 -5.22
N HIS A 91 -9.50 -1.42 -5.81
CA HIS A 91 -10.13 -2.60 -6.40
C HIS A 91 -9.40 -3.18 -7.62
N ASN A 92 -8.51 -2.40 -8.24
CA ASN A 92 -7.60 -2.86 -9.28
C ASN A 92 -6.18 -2.36 -9.00
N GLY A 93 -5.34 -3.25 -8.45
CA GLY A 93 -3.96 -2.98 -8.07
C GLY A 93 -3.08 -2.51 -9.22
N LYS A 94 -3.45 -2.75 -10.49
CA LYS A 94 -2.74 -2.21 -11.66
C LYS A 94 -2.73 -0.69 -11.74
N ASN A 95 -3.65 -0.03 -11.06
CA ASN A 95 -3.76 1.43 -11.07
C ASN A 95 -2.99 2.08 -9.92
N LEU A 96 -2.29 1.30 -9.09
CA LEU A 96 -1.60 1.85 -7.91
C LEU A 96 -0.54 2.89 -8.31
N ALA A 97 0.20 2.64 -9.39
CA ALA A 97 1.19 3.60 -9.89
C ALA A 97 0.57 4.90 -10.39
N LYS A 98 -0.61 4.86 -11.01
CA LYS A 98 -1.33 6.08 -11.42
C LYS A 98 -1.70 6.94 -10.23
N ILE A 99 -2.03 6.30 -9.10
CA ILE A 99 -2.30 7.03 -7.85
C ILE A 99 -1.00 7.66 -7.31
N PHE A 100 0.13 6.98 -7.41
CA PHE A 100 1.43 7.55 -7.02
C PHE A 100 1.90 8.69 -7.91
N GLU A 101 1.68 8.62 -9.21
CA GLU A 101 1.97 9.74 -10.12
C GLU A 101 1.14 10.98 -9.78
N ASN A 102 -0.05 10.79 -9.21
CA ASN A 102 -0.99 11.87 -8.88
C ASN A 102 -0.94 12.31 -7.41
N ALA A 103 -0.30 11.54 -6.52
CA ALA A 103 -0.18 11.82 -5.10
C ALA A 103 1.26 12.20 -4.74
N PHE A 104 1.43 13.22 -3.88
CA PHE A 104 2.75 13.73 -3.55
C PHE A 104 3.29 13.05 -2.28
N GLY A 105 4.36 12.24 -2.40
CA GLY A 105 5.18 11.82 -1.27
C GLY A 105 4.65 10.66 -0.42
N MET A 106 4.04 9.64 -1.04
CA MET A 106 3.44 8.51 -0.32
C MET A 106 4.31 7.24 -0.33
N ASP A 107 4.79 6.82 0.83
CA ASP A 107 5.39 5.48 1.04
C ASP A 107 4.31 4.44 1.37
N ILE A 108 4.24 3.33 0.63
CA ILE A 108 3.16 2.33 0.79
C ILE A 108 3.65 0.90 0.90
N LEU A 109 2.96 0.16 1.78
CA LEU A 109 2.98 -1.30 1.86
C LEU A 109 1.79 -1.91 1.11
N CYS A 110 2.05 -2.70 0.07
CA CYS A 110 1.02 -3.40 -0.72
C CYS A 110 1.21 -4.93 -0.69
N PRO A 111 0.52 -5.66 0.21
CA PRO A 111 0.46 -7.11 0.15
C PRO A 111 -0.56 -7.52 -0.91
N THR A 112 -0.13 -8.29 -1.91
CA THR A 112 -1.05 -9.03 -2.79
C THR A 112 -1.19 -10.46 -2.27
N ASN A 113 -2.29 -11.14 -2.61
CA ASN A 113 -2.71 -12.46 -2.09
C ASN A 113 -1.67 -13.60 -2.20
N ARG A 114 -0.48 -13.38 -2.79
CA ARG A 114 0.60 -14.37 -2.86
C ARG A 114 1.99 -13.88 -2.45
N LYS A 115 2.29 -12.57 -2.46
CA LYS A 115 3.61 -11.99 -2.07
C LYS A 115 3.45 -10.54 -1.58
N ALA A 116 4.19 -10.15 -0.54
CA ALA A 116 4.36 -8.72 -0.23
C ALA A 116 5.40 -8.14 -1.19
N THR A 117 5.07 -7.02 -1.82
CA THR A 117 6.05 -6.22 -2.56
C THR A 117 6.31 -4.93 -1.80
N PHE A 118 7.58 -4.57 -1.69
CA PHE A 118 8.06 -3.39 -0.95
C PHE A 118 8.86 -2.47 -1.85
N TRP A 119 8.81 -1.19 -1.54
CA TRP A 119 9.50 -0.13 -2.26
C TRP A 119 10.31 0.68 -1.25
N ARG A 120 11.55 0.99 -1.63
CA ARG A 120 12.55 1.67 -0.82
C ARG A 120 13.29 2.67 -1.71
#